data_AF-A0A453Q2L5-F1
#
_entry.id   AF-A0A453Q2L5-F1
#
_cell.length_a   1.000
_cell.length_b   1.000
_cell.length_c   1.000
_cell.angle_alpha   90.00
_cell.angle_beta   90.00
_cell.angle_gamma   90.00
#
_symmetry.space_group_name_H-M   'P 1'
#
loop_
_entity.id
_entity.type
_entity.pdbx_description
1 polymer ?
#
loop_
_entity_poly.entity_id
_entity_poly.type
_entity_poly.pdbx_seq_one_letter_code
_entity_poly.pdbx_strand_id
1 'polypeptide(L)'
;MPCSRNHPSQPTSVFSLEKSWELASARLLDLSPDLSPIVLEKKVFLERAAVWRMLLTTIHGYYLQALARLPKDKLQSHYHHSLLQAGHCYGPLDPVGNIILNTIWYNRAYPPAKNVEISAISTRGLLRIAVRSLYGLVSFLCTRCAATHLTPDEAIRRLQAVGADLRLADPNLLVDDDNNDDDMVVSATVEQAYTAAAAAARHPEPHDQNTSSSQKQRSRF
;
A
#
# COMPACT_ATOMS: atom_id res chain seq x y z
N MET A 1 5.73 -46.24 -6.69
CA MET A 1 6.34 -45.05 -6.08
C MET A 1 5.71 -43.81 -6.72
N PRO A 2 4.69 -43.17 -6.14
CA PRO A 2 4.15 -41.92 -6.69
C PRO A 2 4.86 -40.72 -6.05
N CYS A 3 5.43 -39.86 -6.88
CA CYS A 3 6.03 -38.59 -6.49
C CYS A 3 4.95 -37.63 -5.97
N SER A 4 5.03 -37.28 -4.68
CA SER A 4 4.23 -36.21 -4.08
C SER A 4 4.57 -34.87 -4.72
N ARG A 5 3.54 -34.23 -5.28
CA ARG A 5 3.57 -32.87 -5.80
C ARG A 5 3.68 -31.92 -4.60
N ASN A 6 4.83 -31.26 -4.43
CA ASN A 6 4.97 -30.20 -3.44
C ASN A 6 4.10 -29.01 -3.86
N HIS A 7 3.04 -28.75 -3.10
CA HIS A 7 2.29 -27.50 -3.20
C HIS A 7 3.18 -26.35 -2.70
N PRO A 8 3.24 -25.21 -3.40
CA PRO A 8 3.91 -24.03 -2.88
C PRO A 8 3.15 -23.53 -1.65
N SER A 9 3.83 -23.49 -0.51
CA SER A 9 3.34 -22.90 0.73
C SER A 9 2.93 -21.45 0.47
N GLN A 10 1.65 -21.13 0.66
CA GLN A 10 1.15 -19.77 0.65
C GLN A 10 1.98 -18.90 1.60
N PRO A 11 2.31 -17.65 1.24
CA PRO A 11 2.96 -16.74 2.16
C PRO A 11 2.05 -16.55 3.36
N THR A 12 2.45 -17.09 4.51
CA THR A 12 1.77 -16.86 5.79
C THR A 12 1.82 -15.37 6.07
N SER A 13 0.71 -14.69 5.80
CA SER A 13 0.51 -13.30 6.22
C SER A 13 0.78 -13.23 7.72
N VAL A 14 1.85 -12.52 8.10
CA VAL A 14 2.28 -12.31 9.49
C VAL A 14 1.19 -11.56 10.30
N PHE A 15 0.18 -11.02 9.61
CA PHE A 15 -0.99 -10.38 10.19
C PHE A 15 -2.27 -11.00 9.63
N SER A 16 -2.58 -12.25 10.02
CA SER A 16 -3.91 -12.82 9.79
C SER A 16 -4.91 -12.06 10.67
N LEU A 17 -5.55 -11.05 10.05
CA LEU A 17 -6.53 -10.18 10.67
C LEU A 17 -7.95 -10.75 10.61
N GLU A 18 -8.12 -11.95 10.06
CA GLU A 18 -9.40 -12.63 9.83
C GLU A 18 -10.16 -12.83 11.14
N LYS A 19 -9.47 -13.29 12.18
CA LYS A 19 -10.04 -13.44 13.53
C LYS A 19 -10.41 -12.09 14.18
N SER A 20 -9.64 -11.04 13.90
CA SER A 20 -9.96 -9.68 14.39
C SER A 20 -11.17 -9.10 13.67
N TRP A 21 -11.35 -9.42 12.38
CA TRP A 21 -12.52 -9.05 11.59
C TRP A 21 -13.78 -9.73 12.09
N GLU A 22 -13.76 -11.04 12.27
CA GLU A 22 -14.89 -11.81 12.80
C GLU A 22 -15.35 -11.25 14.15
N LEU A 23 -14.39 -10.97 15.03
CA LEU A 23 -14.67 -10.40 16.36
C LEU A 23 -15.27 -8.97 16.29
N ALA A 24 -14.78 -8.12 15.38
CA ALA A 24 -15.30 -6.78 15.20
C ALA A 24 -16.73 -6.80 14.62
N SER A 25 -16.99 -7.70 13.66
CA SER A 25 -18.31 -7.89 13.06
C SER A 25 -19.32 -8.47 14.06
N ALA A 26 -18.93 -9.45 14.88
CA ALA A 26 -19.78 -10.03 15.92
C ALA A 26 -20.24 -8.97 16.94
N ARG A 27 -19.31 -8.14 17.44
CA ARG A 27 -19.63 -7.03 18.36
C ARG A 27 -20.61 -6.03 17.77
N LEU A 28 -20.58 -5.85 16.45
CA LEU A 28 -21.47 -4.93 15.77
C LEU A 28 -22.89 -5.50 15.63
N LEU A 29 -23.03 -6.83 15.47
CA LEU A 29 -24.32 -7.52 15.44
C LEU A 29 -24.99 -7.55 16.82
N ASP A 30 -24.22 -7.71 17.90
CA ASP A 30 -24.76 -7.74 19.28
C ASP A 30 -25.34 -6.39 19.75
N LEU A 31 -24.91 -5.28 19.15
CA LEU A 31 -25.30 -3.93 19.59
C LEU A 31 -26.68 -3.47 19.09
N SER A 32 -27.34 -4.19 18.17
CA SER A 32 -28.61 -3.71 17.63
C SER A 32 -29.47 -4.83 17.01
N PRO A 33 -30.33 -5.50 17.81
CA PRO A 33 -31.22 -6.54 17.32
C PRO A 33 -32.49 -6.05 16.59
N ASP A 34 -32.81 -4.74 16.58
CA ASP A 34 -34.07 -4.22 16.00
C ASP A 34 -33.91 -2.98 15.07
N LEU A 35 -34.20 -3.20 13.77
CA LEU A 35 -34.77 -2.31 12.72
C LEU A 35 -34.05 -1.04 12.14
N SER A 36 -34.20 -0.90 10.80
CA SER A 36 -34.25 0.31 9.92
C SER A 36 -33.06 0.68 8.98
N PRO A 37 -33.30 1.38 7.84
CA PRO A 37 -32.30 1.74 6.82
C PRO A 37 -31.14 2.63 7.32
N ILE A 38 -31.39 3.42 8.37
CA ILE A 38 -30.37 4.27 9.01
C ILE A 38 -29.32 3.41 9.72
N VAL A 39 -29.70 2.25 10.25
CA VAL A 39 -28.76 1.26 10.79
C VAL A 39 -27.98 0.61 9.66
N LEU A 40 -28.59 0.33 8.51
CA LEU A 40 -27.86 -0.20 7.35
C LEU A 40 -26.79 0.78 6.88
N GLU A 41 -27.11 2.08 6.78
CA GLU A 41 -26.11 3.11 6.45
C GLU A 41 -25.03 3.23 7.54
N LYS A 42 -25.40 3.24 8.83
CA LYS A 42 -24.43 3.25 9.93
C LYS A 42 -23.56 1.99 9.95
N LYS A 43 -24.14 0.83 9.66
CA LYS A 43 -23.46 -0.47 9.58
C LYS A 43 -22.47 -0.47 8.43
N VAL A 44 -22.91 -0.06 7.23
CA VAL A 44 -22.04 0.08 6.05
C VAL A 44 -20.92 1.09 6.31
N PHE A 45 -21.21 2.21 6.99
CA PHE A 45 -20.20 3.19 7.39
C PHE A 45 -19.19 2.61 8.40
N LEU A 46 -19.67 1.90 9.42
CA LEU A 46 -18.83 1.29 10.45
C LEU A 46 -17.97 0.14 9.89
N GLU A 47 -18.53 -0.68 9.01
CA GLU A 47 -17.82 -1.74 8.27
C GLU A 47 -16.73 -1.12 7.39
N ARG A 48 -17.07 -0.09 6.60
CA ARG A 48 -16.10 0.65 5.78
C ARG A 48 -14.98 1.25 6.64
N ALA A 49 -15.33 1.88 7.76
CA ALA A 49 -14.37 2.45 8.70
C ALA A 49 -13.52 1.39 9.41
N ALA A 50 -14.06 0.20 9.66
CA ALA A 50 -13.33 -0.92 10.24
C ALA A 50 -12.31 -1.48 9.23
N VAL A 51 -12.74 -1.76 8.00
CA VAL A 51 -11.86 -2.21 6.92
C VAL A 51 -10.73 -1.20 6.68
N TRP A 52 -11.05 0.09 6.59
CA TRP A 52 -10.06 1.15 6.40
C TRP A 52 -9.05 1.21 7.55
N ARG A 53 -9.52 1.10 8.81
CA ARG A 53 -8.64 1.07 9.99
C ARG A 53 -7.73 -0.16 9.98
N MET A 54 -8.24 -1.33 9.65
CA MET A 54 -7.46 -2.57 9.60
C MET A 54 -6.38 -2.49 8.53
N LEU A 55 -6.73 -2.02 7.34
CA LEU A 55 -5.77 -1.81 6.26
C LEU A 55 -4.69 -0.80 6.67
N LEU A 56 -5.07 0.29 7.34
CA LEU A 56 -4.13 1.27 7.88
C LEU A 56 -3.22 0.66 8.96
N THR A 57 -3.74 -0.20 9.83
CA THR A 57 -2.94 -0.94 10.83
C THR A 57 -1.91 -1.85 10.15
N THR A 58 -2.31 -2.57 9.10
CA THR A 58 -1.39 -3.39 8.29
C THR A 58 -0.27 -2.54 7.69
N ILE A 59 -0.63 -1.42 7.04
CA ILE A 59 0.35 -0.49 6.47
C ILE A 59 1.29 0.07 7.54
N HIS A 60 0.74 0.45 8.70
CA HIS A 60 1.55 0.93 9.83
C HIS A 60 2.55 -0.14 10.32
N GLY A 61 2.14 -1.41 10.33
CA GLY A 61 3.03 -2.55 10.61
C GLY A 61 4.21 -2.62 9.64
N TYR A 62 3.99 -2.35 8.35
CA TYR A 62 5.09 -2.28 7.36
C TYR A 62 6.07 -1.14 7.63
N TYR A 63 5.59 0.02 8.11
CA TYR A 63 6.48 1.10 8.52
C TYR A 63 7.36 0.70 9.71
N LEU A 64 6.81 0.05 10.74
CA LEU A 64 7.59 -0.45 11.88
C LEU A 64 8.64 -1.46 11.44
N GLN A 65 8.23 -2.35 10.53
CA GLN A 65 9.10 -3.33 9.90
C GLN A 65 10.23 -2.71 9.05
N ALA A 66 9.96 -1.62 8.33
CA ALA A 66 10.97 -0.89 7.57
C ALA A 66 11.94 -0.15 8.51
N LEU A 67 11.42 0.48 9.57
CA LEU A 67 12.23 1.15 10.59
C LEU A 67 13.21 0.18 11.28
N ALA A 68 12.78 -1.05 11.54
CA ALA A 68 13.62 -2.08 12.13
C ALA A 68 14.76 -2.56 11.19
N ARG A 69 14.63 -2.35 9.87
CA ARG A 69 15.61 -2.78 8.86
C ARG A 69 16.53 -1.64 8.39
N LEU A 70 16.15 -0.38 8.59
CA LEU A 70 16.96 0.78 8.22
C LEU A 70 18.11 1.00 9.23
N PRO A 71 19.30 1.43 8.79
CA PRO A 71 20.41 1.76 9.68
C PRO A 71 20.03 2.88 10.66
N LYS A 72 20.18 2.64 11.96
CA LYS A 72 19.74 3.56 13.02
C LYS A 72 20.40 4.94 12.93
N ASP A 73 21.72 4.96 12.69
CA ASP A 73 22.53 6.16 12.53
C ASP A 73 22.02 7.03 11.36
N LYS A 74 21.74 6.39 10.21
CA LYS A 74 21.20 7.08 9.03
C LYS A 74 19.77 7.52 9.24
N LEU A 75 18.97 6.74 9.96
CA LEU A 75 17.60 7.07 10.30
C LEU A 75 17.52 8.34 11.14
N GLN A 76 18.36 8.46 12.17
CA GLN A 76 18.40 9.63 13.05
C GLN A 76 18.91 10.88 12.35
N SER A 77 19.85 10.74 11.41
CA SER A 77 20.53 11.87 10.76
C SER A 77 19.87 12.36 9.46
N HIS A 78 19.50 11.47 8.54
CA HIS A 78 19.07 11.86 7.18
C HIS A 78 17.80 11.14 6.68
N TYR A 79 17.61 9.87 7.04
CA TYR A 79 16.48 9.09 6.51
C TYR A 79 15.13 9.43 7.14
N HIS A 80 15.08 10.04 8.33
CA HIS A 80 13.80 10.43 8.92
C HIS A 80 13.02 11.42 8.04
N HIS A 81 13.72 12.38 7.40
CA HIS A 81 13.10 13.37 6.53
C HIS A 81 12.55 12.70 5.27
N SER A 82 13.41 11.95 4.56
CA SER A 82 13.04 11.24 3.33
C SER A 82 11.96 10.18 3.57
N LEU A 83 12.00 9.45 4.69
CA LEU A 83 10.97 8.47 5.05
C LEU A 83 9.60 9.13 5.20
N LEU A 84 9.52 10.23 5.97
CA LEU A 84 8.25 10.92 6.23
C LEU A 84 7.72 11.71 5.03
N GLN A 85 8.58 12.00 4.06
CA GLN A 85 8.27 12.81 2.90
C GLN A 85 7.92 11.96 1.66
N ALA A 86 8.66 10.87 1.44
CA ALA A 86 8.61 10.08 0.21
C ALA A 86 8.68 8.56 0.41
N GLY A 87 8.86 8.07 1.64
CA GLY A 87 8.98 6.64 1.96
C GLY A 87 7.67 5.84 1.86
N HIS A 88 6.90 6.02 0.78
CA HIS A 88 5.60 5.38 0.58
C HIS A 88 5.71 3.88 0.31
N CYS A 89 4.67 3.13 0.67
CA CYS A 89 4.64 1.68 0.51
C CYS A 89 4.09 1.17 -0.83
N TYR A 90 3.62 2.05 -1.72
CA TYR A 90 3.27 1.68 -3.09
C TYR A 90 4.53 1.64 -3.97
N GLY A 91 4.51 0.77 -4.97
CA GLY A 91 5.66 0.54 -5.86
C GLY A 91 5.69 -0.91 -6.37
N PRO A 92 6.75 -1.30 -7.08
CA PRO A 92 6.86 -2.64 -7.68
C PRO A 92 7.37 -3.72 -6.72
N LEU A 93 7.86 -3.35 -5.52
CA LEU A 93 8.34 -4.32 -4.51
C LEU A 93 7.23 -4.66 -3.50
N ASP A 94 7.55 -5.53 -2.54
CA ASP A 94 6.70 -5.69 -1.36
C ASP A 94 6.60 -4.36 -0.58
N PRO A 95 5.57 -4.17 0.26
CA PRO A 95 5.35 -2.91 0.95
C PRO A 95 6.55 -2.41 1.77
N VAL A 96 7.31 -3.31 2.42
CA VAL A 96 8.49 -2.93 3.21
C VAL A 96 9.64 -2.55 2.31
N GLY A 97 9.89 -3.32 1.25
CA GLY A 97 10.88 -3.03 0.22
C GLY A 97 10.64 -1.65 -0.42
N ASN A 98 9.39 -1.32 -0.76
CA ASN A 98 9.03 -0.01 -1.30
C ASN A 98 9.35 1.12 -0.31
N ILE A 99 8.98 0.99 0.96
CA ILE A 99 9.26 2.01 1.98
C ILE A 99 10.77 2.28 2.08
N ILE A 100 11.58 1.22 2.20
CA ILE A 100 13.04 1.33 2.34
C ILE A 100 13.64 1.97 1.09
N LEU A 101 13.29 1.46 -0.09
CA LEU A 101 13.88 1.91 -1.34
C LEU A 101 13.49 3.35 -1.67
N ASN A 102 12.23 3.72 -1.47
CA ASN A 102 11.75 5.08 -1.71
C ASN A 102 12.41 6.08 -0.75
N THR A 103 12.62 5.68 0.51
CA THR A 103 13.37 6.48 1.49
C THR A 103 14.81 6.73 1.03
N ILE A 104 15.55 5.67 0.67
CA ILE A 104 16.95 5.77 0.24
C ILE A 104 17.08 6.58 -1.04
N TRP A 105 16.21 6.30 -2.02
CA TRP A 105 16.19 7.02 -3.29
C TRP A 105 15.95 8.52 -3.09
N TYR A 106 14.90 8.88 -2.33
CA TYR A 106 14.56 10.28 -2.11
C TYR A 106 15.68 11.02 -1.36
N ASN A 107 16.30 10.39 -0.36
CA ASN A 107 17.45 10.97 0.33
C ASN A 107 18.62 11.27 -0.61
N ARG A 108 18.84 10.43 -1.64
CA ARG A 108 19.92 10.60 -2.60
C ARG A 108 19.58 11.66 -3.66
N ALA A 109 18.34 11.68 -4.14
CA ALA A 109 17.88 12.61 -5.16
C ALA A 109 17.67 14.03 -4.61
N TYR A 110 17.16 14.15 -3.38
CA TYR A 110 16.85 15.42 -2.73
C TYR A 110 17.44 15.45 -1.31
N PRO A 111 18.77 15.51 -1.17
CA PRO A 111 19.41 15.55 0.14
C PRO A 111 18.98 16.80 0.91
N PRO A 112 18.69 16.70 2.22
CA PRO A 112 18.24 17.85 3.01
C PRO A 112 19.36 18.89 3.12
N ALA A 113 19.00 20.16 2.95
CA ALA A 113 19.96 21.28 3.07
C ALA A 113 20.54 21.44 4.48
N LYS A 114 19.83 20.95 5.51
CA LYS A 114 20.27 20.90 6.90
C LYS A 114 19.95 19.54 7.49
N ASN A 115 20.92 18.98 8.20
CA ASN A 115 20.76 17.73 8.91
C ASN A 115 20.33 18.03 10.34
N VAL A 116 19.15 17.54 10.71
CA VAL A 116 18.64 17.63 12.08
C VAL A 116 18.68 16.22 12.63
N GLU A 117 19.52 15.99 13.63
CA GLU A 117 19.52 14.71 14.32
C GLU A 117 18.26 14.60 15.19
N ILE A 118 17.52 13.52 15.04
CA ILE A 118 16.34 13.24 15.85
C ILE A 118 16.57 12.00 16.72
N SER A 119 16.04 12.02 17.95
CA SER A 119 16.08 10.86 18.84
C SER A 119 15.08 9.78 18.41
N ALA A 120 13.90 10.18 17.92
CA ALA A 120 12.82 9.30 17.50
C ALA A 120 11.90 9.94 16.46
N ILE A 121 11.30 9.10 15.61
CA ILE A 121 10.26 9.51 14.67
C ILE A 121 8.92 9.54 15.39
N SER A 122 8.19 10.65 15.28
CA SER A 122 6.89 10.80 15.94
C SER A 122 5.85 9.82 15.39
N THR A 123 5.01 9.27 16.28
CA THR A 123 3.87 8.42 15.91
C THR A 123 2.92 9.12 14.94
N ARG A 124 2.71 10.44 15.11
CA ARG A 124 1.88 11.25 14.23
C ARG A 124 2.48 11.37 12.82
N GLY A 125 3.81 11.47 12.70
CA GLY A 125 4.50 11.46 11.43
C GLY A 125 4.33 10.13 10.71
N LEU A 126 4.55 9.01 11.43
CA LEU A 126 4.36 7.67 10.89
C LEU A 126 2.91 7.41 10.44
N LEU A 127 1.92 7.82 11.25
CA LEU A 127 0.52 7.69 10.87
C LEU A 127 0.20 8.50 9.61
N ARG A 128 0.74 9.72 9.49
CA ARG A 128 0.53 10.56 8.32
C ARG A 128 1.05 9.92 7.04
N ILE A 129 2.27 9.38 7.05
CA ILE A 129 2.84 8.73 5.86
C ILE A 129 2.16 7.39 5.54
N ALA A 130 1.70 6.66 6.55
CA ALA A 130 0.86 5.46 6.38
C ALA A 130 -0.47 5.80 5.68
N VAL A 131 -1.19 6.83 6.14
CA VAL A 131 -2.43 7.29 5.51
C VAL A 131 -2.19 7.76 4.08
N ARG A 132 -1.12 8.51 3.82
CA ARG A 132 -0.73 8.91 2.45
C ARG A 132 -0.48 7.70 1.54
N SER A 133 0.18 6.67 2.06
CA SER A 133 0.43 5.45 1.30
C SER A 133 -0.84 4.68 0.98
N LEU A 134 -1.79 4.64 1.93
CA LEU A 134 -3.11 4.07 1.70
C LEU A 134 -3.84 4.79 0.55
N TYR A 135 -3.84 6.12 0.54
CA TYR A 135 -4.41 6.89 -0.57
C TYR A 135 -3.71 6.58 -1.90
N GLY A 136 -2.38 6.44 -1.90
CA GLY A 136 -1.63 6.06 -3.09
C GLY A 136 -2.01 4.67 -3.63
N LEU A 137 -2.10 3.66 -2.75
CA LEU A 137 -2.50 2.29 -3.12
C LEU A 137 -3.92 2.24 -3.70
N VAL A 138 -4.87 2.91 -3.05
CA VAL A 138 -6.27 2.95 -3.52
C VAL A 138 -6.36 3.68 -4.86
N SER A 139 -5.69 4.82 -5.00
CA SER A 139 -5.68 5.58 -6.26
C SER A 139 -5.04 4.78 -7.39
N PHE A 140 -3.96 4.03 -7.13
CA PHE A 140 -3.34 3.16 -8.12
C PHE A 140 -4.36 2.16 -8.70
N LEU A 141 -5.04 1.42 -7.84
CA LEU A 141 -5.99 0.38 -8.27
C LEU A 141 -7.20 0.98 -8.99
N CYS A 142 -7.75 2.09 -8.49
CA CYS A 142 -8.86 2.77 -9.15
C CYS A 142 -8.46 3.28 -10.55
N THR A 143 -7.22 3.77 -10.72
CA THR A 143 -6.71 4.21 -12.03
C THR A 143 -6.47 3.03 -12.97
N ARG A 144 -5.83 1.95 -12.50
CA ARG A 144 -5.64 0.72 -13.30
C ARG A 144 -6.95 0.14 -13.77
N CYS A 145 -7.86 -0.08 -12.83
CA CYS A 145 -9.13 -0.75 -13.09
C CYS A 145 -10.24 0.25 -13.47
N ALA A 146 -9.89 1.44 -13.96
CA ALA A 146 -10.85 2.50 -14.30
C ALA A 146 -11.89 2.01 -15.31
N ALA A 147 -11.46 1.22 -16.30
CA ALA A 147 -12.34 0.67 -17.32
C ALA A 147 -13.34 -0.38 -16.80
N THR A 148 -13.04 -1.02 -15.66
CA THR A 148 -13.98 -1.91 -14.94
C THR A 148 -14.81 -1.17 -13.88
N HIS A 149 -14.74 0.17 -13.82
CA HIS A 149 -15.40 1.00 -12.82
C HIS A 149 -15.12 0.57 -11.37
N LEU A 150 -13.88 0.19 -11.07
CA LEU A 150 -13.48 -0.20 -9.72
C LEU A 150 -13.69 0.97 -8.74
N THR A 151 -14.57 0.78 -7.76
CA THR A 151 -14.84 1.80 -6.75
C THR A 151 -13.72 1.81 -5.68
N PRO A 152 -13.52 2.93 -4.97
CA PRO A 152 -12.54 2.99 -3.88
C PRO A 152 -12.77 1.94 -2.79
N ASP A 153 -14.03 1.60 -2.50
CA ASP A 153 -14.38 0.58 -1.50
C ASP A 153 -13.95 -0.81 -1.95
N GLU A 154 -14.11 -1.12 -3.23
CA GLU A 154 -13.68 -2.40 -3.79
C GLU A 154 -12.15 -2.49 -3.85
N ALA A 155 -11.47 -1.39 -4.21
CA ALA A 155 -10.01 -1.32 -4.12
C ALA A 155 -9.50 -1.57 -2.69
N ILE A 156 -10.15 -0.97 -1.68
CA ILE A 156 -9.82 -1.18 -0.27
C ILE A 156 -10.02 -2.65 0.13
N ARG A 157 -11.12 -3.29 -0.27
CA ARG A 157 -11.36 -4.72 0.01
C ARG A 157 -10.32 -5.62 -0.65
N ARG A 158 -9.98 -5.37 -1.91
CA ARG A 158 -8.92 -6.10 -2.61
C ARG A 158 -7.58 -5.97 -1.91
N LEU A 159 -7.20 -4.75 -1.52
CA LEU A 159 -5.98 -4.51 -0.74
C LEU A 159 -6.02 -5.25 0.61
N GLN A 160 -7.15 -5.24 1.30
CA GLN A 160 -7.29 -5.94 2.58
C GLN A 160 -7.04 -7.44 2.44
N ALA A 161 -7.61 -8.07 1.40
CA ALA A 161 -7.50 -9.51 1.16
C ALA A 161 -6.04 -9.98 0.96
N VAL A 162 -5.18 -9.10 0.44
CA VAL A 162 -3.76 -9.40 0.17
C VAL A 162 -2.79 -8.68 1.09
N GLY A 163 -3.28 -8.13 2.21
CA GLY A 163 -2.44 -7.46 3.20
C GLY A 163 -1.75 -6.19 2.68
N ALA A 164 -2.40 -5.42 1.82
CA ALA A 164 -1.89 -4.19 1.19
C ALA A 164 -0.68 -4.37 0.26
N ASP A 165 -0.37 -5.59 -0.17
CA ASP A 165 0.65 -5.83 -1.20
C ASP A 165 0.07 -5.54 -2.59
N LEU A 166 0.54 -4.46 -3.20
CA LEU A 166 0.04 -4.00 -4.50
C LEU A 166 0.26 -5.03 -5.62
N ARG A 167 1.34 -5.82 -5.54
CA ARG A 167 1.69 -6.83 -6.53
C ARG A 167 0.71 -7.99 -6.56
N LEU A 168 0.07 -8.24 -5.43
CA LEU A 168 -0.97 -9.27 -5.29
C LEU A 168 -2.37 -8.69 -5.55
N ALA A 169 -2.56 -7.39 -5.32
CA ALA A 169 -3.83 -6.71 -5.55
C ALA A 169 -4.09 -6.41 -7.04
N ASP A 170 -3.03 -6.27 -7.84
CA ASP A 170 -3.08 -6.15 -9.30
C ASP A 170 -2.28 -7.32 -9.94
N PRO A 171 -2.95 -8.44 -10.29
CA PRO A 171 -2.29 -9.59 -10.90
C PRO A 171 -1.60 -9.29 -12.23
N ASN A 172 -2.03 -8.24 -12.93
CA ASN A 172 -1.48 -7.83 -14.22
C ASN A 172 -0.28 -6.89 -14.07
N LEU A 173 0.14 -6.54 -12.84
CA LEU A 173 1.26 -5.63 -12.59
C LEU A 173 2.61 -6.13 -13.15
N LEU A 174 2.74 -7.44 -13.32
CA LEU A 174 3.98 -8.11 -13.73
C LEU A 174 3.94 -8.65 -15.17
N VAL A 175 2.79 -8.50 -15.86
CA VAL A 175 2.64 -8.93 -17.25
C VAL A 175 3.19 -7.80 -18.10
N ASP A 176 4.32 -8.05 -18.76
CA ASP A 176 4.89 -7.10 -19.71
C ASP A 176 3.89 -6.92 -20.88
N ASP A 177 3.62 -5.67 -21.22
CA ASP A 177 2.66 -5.20 -22.22
C ASP A 177 3.12 -5.49 -23.67
N ASP A 178 3.61 -6.71 -23.92
CA ASP A 178 4.20 -7.11 -25.21
C ASP A 178 3.19 -7.81 -26.15
N ASN A 179 1.96 -8.05 -25.67
CA ASN A 179 0.87 -8.57 -26.50
C ASN A 179 -0.18 -7.48 -26.72
N ASN A 180 0.10 -6.61 -27.69
CA ASN A 180 -0.94 -5.84 -28.39
C ASN A 180 -1.79 -6.83 -29.20
N ASP A 181 -2.69 -7.54 -28.51
CA ASP A 181 -3.86 -8.10 -29.16
C ASP A 181 -5.00 -7.10 -29.01
N ASP A 182 -5.49 -6.71 -30.18
CA ASP A 182 -6.52 -5.74 -30.51
C ASP A 182 -7.88 -6.14 -29.89
N ASP A 183 -8.06 -5.97 -28.57
CA ASP A 183 -9.38 -6.01 -27.95
C ASP A 183 -9.57 -4.93 -26.86
N MET A 184 -10.71 -4.28 -26.96
CA MET A 184 -10.98 -2.91 -26.54
C MET A 184 -11.42 -2.82 -25.07
N VAL A 185 -10.46 -2.71 -24.14
CA VAL A 185 -10.66 -2.10 -22.81
C VAL A 185 -9.35 -1.43 -22.40
N VAL A 186 -9.17 -0.13 -22.70
CA VAL A 186 -7.95 0.62 -22.34
C VAL A 186 -7.90 0.81 -20.81
N SER A 187 -7.38 -0.20 -20.11
CA SER A 187 -6.86 -0.06 -18.75
C SER A 187 -5.77 1.01 -18.76
N ALA A 188 -5.76 1.91 -17.78
CA ALA A 188 -4.68 2.89 -17.69
C ALA A 188 -3.34 2.18 -17.57
N THR A 189 -2.31 2.76 -18.19
CA THR A 189 -0.94 2.20 -18.16
C THR A 189 -0.41 2.12 -16.72
N VAL A 190 0.61 1.27 -16.54
CA VAL A 190 1.34 1.15 -15.26
C VAL A 190 1.83 2.49 -14.74
N GLU A 191 2.38 3.30 -15.63
CA GLU A 191 2.93 4.61 -15.32
C GLU A 191 1.86 5.62 -14.90
N GLN A 192 0.72 5.64 -15.60
CA GLN A 192 -0.41 6.51 -15.23
C GLN A 192 -0.93 6.19 -13.84
N ALA A 193 -1.03 4.91 -13.48
CA ALA A 193 -1.46 4.50 -12.15
C ALA A 193 -0.47 4.90 -11.05
N TYR A 194 0.85 4.78 -11.29
CA TYR A 194 1.85 5.26 -10.33
C TYR A 194 1.84 6.80 -10.20
N THR A 195 1.59 7.52 -11.29
CA THR A 195 1.39 8.97 -11.26
C THR A 195 0.21 9.35 -10.36
N ALA A 196 -0.94 8.69 -10.54
CA ALA A 196 -2.12 8.91 -9.73
C ALA A 196 -1.86 8.56 -8.24
N ALA A 197 -1.17 7.45 -7.98
CA ALA A 197 -0.76 7.06 -6.65
C ALA A 197 0.11 8.12 -5.96
N ALA A 198 1.12 8.63 -6.66
CA ALA A 198 2.02 9.65 -6.15
C ALA A 198 1.30 10.97 -5.85
N ALA A 199 0.39 11.39 -6.73
CA ALA A 199 -0.44 12.57 -6.53
C ALA A 199 -1.37 12.41 -5.30
N ALA A 200 -2.09 11.28 -5.20
CA ALA A 200 -2.98 10.99 -4.08
C ALA A 200 -2.22 10.88 -2.74
N ALA A 201 -1.01 10.35 -2.76
CA ALA A 201 -0.12 10.26 -1.60
C ALA A 201 0.54 11.59 -1.22
N ARG A 202 0.39 12.65 -2.04
CA ARG A 202 1.06 13.94 -1.89
C ARG A 202 2.59 13.79 -1.86
N HIS A 203 3.12 12.98 -2.78
CA HIS A 203 4.55 12.89 -3.01
C HIS A 203 5.07 14.26 -3.48
N PRO A 204 6.22 14.76 -2.97
CA PRO A 204 6.74 16.07 -3.37
C PRO A 204 7.11 16.15 -4.85
N GLU A 205 7.61 15.05 -5.41
CA GLU A 205 8.12 14.96 -6.79
C GLU A 205 7.46 13.79 -7.52
N PRO A 206 6.16 13.89 -7.88
CA PRO A 206 5.38 12.74 -8.34
C PRO A 206 5.86 12.17 -9.69
N HIS A 207 6.41 13.01 -10.56
CA HIS A 207 6.90 12.59 -11.88
C HIS A 207 8.23 11.81 -11.81
N ASP A 208 9.13 12.20 -10.91
CA ASP A 208 10.46 11.59 -10.78
C ASP A 208 10.41 10.23 -10.07
N GLN A 209 9.41 10.01 -9.24
CA GLN A 209 9.16 8.72 -8.60
C GLN A 209 8.84 7.62 -9.64
N ASN A 210 8.20 7.97 -10.76
CA ASN A 210 7.78 7.02 -11.80
C ASN A 210 8.95 6.51 -12.63
N THR A 211 9.88 7.39 -13.02
CA THR A 211 11.08 7.01 -13.79
C THR A 211 11.92 6.01 -12.99
N SER A 212 12.01 6.22 -11.67
CA SER A 212 12.66 5.26 -10.76
C SER A 212 11.86 3.96 -10.60
N SER A 213 10.53 3.99 -10.64
CA SER A 213 9.66 2.81 -10.53
C SER A 213 9.73 1.92 -11.78
N SER A 214 9.76 2.52 -12.96
CA SER A 214 9.99 1.83 -14.24
C SER A 214 11.40 1.25 -14.34
N GLN A 215 12.41 1.96 -13.80
CA GLN A 215 13.78 1.42 -13.67
C GLN A 215 13.84 0.27 -12.64
N LYS A 216 13.12 0.36 -11.51
CA LYS A 216 13.00 -0.71 -10.51
C LYS A 216 12.32 -1.96 -11.09
N GLN A 217 11.37 -1.81 -12.00
CA GLN A 217 10.75 -2.92 -12.72
C GLN A 217 11.68 -3.57 -13.74
N ARG A 218 12.51 -2.78 -14.45
CA ARG A 218 13.48 -3.27 -15.45
C ARG A 218 14.77 -3.85 -14.85
N SER A 219 15.17 -3.39 -13.67
CA SER A 219 16.38 -3.81 -12.95
C SER A 219 16.14 -5.03 -12.06
N ARG A 220 15.23 -5.95 -12.41
CA ARG A 220 15.07 -7.22 -11.67
C ARG A 220 16.46 -7.87 -11.58
N PHE A 221 17.02 -7.90 -10.38
CA PHE A 221 18.17 -8.72 -10.04
C PHE A 221 17.83 -10.19 -10.27
#